data_AF-A0A0F9F034-F1
#
_entry.id   AF-A0A0F9F034-F1
#
_cell.length_a   1.000
_cell.length_b   1.000
_cell.length_c   1.000
_cell.angle_alpha   90.00
_cell.angle_beta   90.00
_cell.angle_gamma   90.00
#
_symmetry.space_group_name_H-M   'P 1'
#
loop_
_entity.id
_entity.type
_entity.pdbx_description
1 polymer ?
#
loop_
_entity_poly.entity_id
_entity_poly.type
_entity_poly.pdbx_seq_one_letter_code
_entity_poly.pdbx_strand_id
1 'polypeptide(L)' 'MSDQDDEIILSELPDDELVLQMHDDLYDGLREEIEEGVNILLGRGWEPYRVLTEAL' A
#
# COMPACT_ATOMS: atom_id res chain seq x y z
N MET A 1 14.59 18.37 3.19
CA MET A 1 13.72 18.56 4.37
C MET A 1 12.33 18.61 3.79
N SER A 2 11.77 17.44 3.50
CA SER A 2 10.45 17.34 2.89
C SER A 2 9.45 17.64 4.01
N ASP A 3 8.85 18.82 3.92
CA ASP A 3 7.83 19.29 4.83
C ASP A 3 6.70 18.26 4.96
N GLN A 4 6.44 17.85 6.21
CA GLN A 4 5.17 17.35 6.72
C GLN A 4 4.66 16.02 6.14
N ASP A 5 4.75 15.00 7.01
CA ASP A 5 3.88 13.85 7.14
C ASP A 5 2.38 14.22 7.01
N ASP A 6 1.91 14.52 5.80
CA ASP A 6 0.51 14.25 5.48
C ASP A 6 0.41 12.72 5.50
N GLU A 7 0.00 12.16 6.64
CA GLU A 7 -0.31 10.75 6.84
C GLU A 7 -1.22 10.33 5.68
N ILE A 8 -0.63 9.67 4.67
CA ILE A 8 -1.35 9.35 3.44
C ILE A 8 -2.44 8.36 3.79
N ILE A 9 -3.69 8.71 3.50
CA ILE A 9 -4.81 7.79 3.69
C ILE A 9 -4.76 6.76 2.56
N LEU A 10 -4.16 5.60 2.82
CA LEU A 10 -3.97 4.51 1.83
C LEU A 10 -5.28 4.12 1.12
N SER A 11 -6.40 4.19 1.83
CA SER A 11 -7.71 3.84 1.29
C SER A 11 -8.26 4.82 0.24
N GLU A 12 -7.73 6.05 0.20
CA GLU A 12 -8.11 7.07 -0.79
C GLU A 12 -7.27 6.99 -2.07
N LEU A 13 -6.13 6.31 -2.03
CA LEU A 13 -5.26 6.14 -3.19
C LEU A 13 -5.92 5.21 -4.24
N PRO A 14 -5.79 5.49 -5.55
CA PRO A 14 -6.10 4.51 -6.58
C PRO A 14 -5.13 3.30 -6.49
N ASP A 15 -5.52 2.16 -7.07
CA ASP A 15 -4.80 0.90 -6.89
C ASP A 15 -3.31 0.98 -7.31
N ASP A 16 -3.01 1.71 -8.38
CA ASP A 16 -1.66 1.89 -8.90
C ASP A 16 -0.77 2.74 -7.98
N GLU A 17 -1.32 3.81 -7.41
CA GLU A 17 -0.62 4.64 -6.42
C GLU A 17 -0.47 3.91 -5.08
N LEU A 18 -1.48 3.15 -4.65
CA LEU A 18 -1.41 2.33 -3.45
C LEU A 18 -0.31 1.26 -3.56
N VAL A 19 -0.21 0.60 -4.72
CA VAL A 19 0.86 -0.37 -4.98
C VAL A 19 2.23 0.30 -4.89
N LEU A 20 2.42 1.48 -5.48
CA LEU A 20 3.70 2.20 -5.40
C LEU A 20 4.05 2.57 -3.96
N GLN A 21 3.08 3.08 -3.19
CA GLN A 21 3.27 3.40 -1.78
C GLN A 21 3.66 2.14 -0.97
N MET A 22 2.97 1.02 -1.19
CA MET A 22 3.31 -0.25 -0.55
C MET A 22 4.74 -0.73 -0.88
N HIS A 23 5.28 -0.42 -2.06
CA HIS A 23 6.67 -0.75 -2.36
C HIS A 23 7.63 0.09 -1.51
N ASP A 24 7.36 1.39 -1.37
CA ASP A 24 8.15 2.29 -0.52
C ASP A 24 8.07 1.88 0.95
N ASP A 25 6.86 1.58 1.46
CA ASP A 25 6.64 1.09 2.82
C ASP A 25 7.37 -0.22 3.10
N LEU A 26 7.44 -1.12 2.10
CA LEU A 26 8.19 -2.36 2.20
C LEU A 26 9.70 -2.11 2.28
N TYR A 27 10.22 -1.17 1.48
CA TYR A 27 11.62 -0.75 1.52
C TYR A 27 11.99 -0.12 2.87
N ASP A 28 11.07 0.65 3.46
CA ASP A 28 11.25 1.30 4.76
C ASP A 28 10.95 0.38 5.96
N GLY A 29 10.41 -0.82 5.71
CA GLY A 29 10.12 -1.82 6.73
C GLY A 29 8.85 -1.55 7.55
N LEU A 30 7.92 -0.77 7.00
CA LEU A 30 6.66 -0.37 7.63
C LEU A 30 5.61 -1.47 7.51
N ARG A 31 5.67 -2.46 8.42
CA ARG A 31 4.76 -3.62 8.40
C ARG A 31 3.27 -3.26 8.51
N GLU A 32 2.92 -2.27 9.34
CA GLU A 32 1.52 -1.91 9.62
C GLU A 32 0.85 -1.34 8.37
N GLU A 33 1.55 -0.47 7.65
CA GLU A 33 1.12 0.09 6.35
C GLU A 33 0.93 -1.00 5.30
N ILE A 34 1.85 -1.97 5.22
CA ILE A 34 1.72 -3.12 4.31
C ILE A 34 0.49 -3.97 4.62
N GLU A 35 0.24 -4.26 5.91
CA GLU A 35 -0.93 -5.02 6.32
C GLU A 35 -2.23 -4.28 5.94
N GLU A 36 -2.28 -2.97 6.13
CA GLU A 36 -3.40 -2.14 5.72
C GLU A 36 -3.59 -2.15 4.20
N GLY A 37 -2.54 -1.88 3.42
CA GLY A 37 -2.59 -1.89 1.95
C GLY A 37 -3.04 -3.23 1.36
N VAL A 38 -2.57 -4.35 1.92
CA VAL A 38 -3.04 -5.69 1.54
C VAL A 38 -4.54 -5.84 1.80
N ASN A 39 -5.03 -5.45 2.97
CA ASN A 39 -6.46 -5.55 3.29
C ASN A 39 -7.32 -4.66 2.40
N ILE A 40 -6.83 -3.46 2.04
CA ILE A 40 -7.51 -2.56 1.10
C ILE A 40 -7.63 -3.21 -0.27
N LEU A 41 -6.53 -3.72 -0.86
CA LEU A 41 -6.54 -4.36 -2.18
C LEU A 41 -7.46 -5.58 -2.21
N LEU A 42 -7.41 -6.43 -1.18
CA LEU A 42 -8.34 -7.54 -1.03
C LEU A 42 -9.80 -7.08 -0.93
N GLY A 43 -10.05 -6.01 -0.17
CA GLY A 43 -11.37 -5.37 -0.06
C GLY A 43 -11.88 -4.78 -1.38
N ARG A 44 -10.97 -4.37 -2.26
CA ARG A 44 -11.27 -3.91 -3.64
C ARG A 44 -11.46 -5.06 -4.63
N GLY A 45 -11.33 -6.31 -4.18
CA GLY A 45 -11.57 -7.51 -5.00
C GLY A 45 -10.33 -8.01 -5.74
N TRP A 46 -9.13 -7.57 -5.34
CA TRP A 46 -7.91 -8.21 -5.84
C TRP A 46 -7.79 -9.63 -5.30
N GLU A 47 -7.36 -10.55 -6.16
CA GLU A 47 -7.04 -11.92 -5.75
C GLU A 47 -5.77 -11.93 -4.90
N PRO A 48 -5.66 -12.78 -3.86
CA PRO A 48 -4.46 -12.86 -3.02
C PRO A 48 -3.17 -13.10 -3.83
N TYR A 49 -3.26 -13.89 -4.90
CA TYR A 49 -2.14 -14.13 -5.80
C TYR A 49 -1.68 -12.83 -6.47
N ARG A 50 -2.63 -12.00 -6.92
CA ARG A 50 -2.33 -10.72 -7.56
C ARG A 50 -1.63 -9.76 -6.61
N VAL A 51 -2.10 -9.68 -5.36
CA VAL A 51 -1.45 -8.86 -4.32
C VAL A 51 0.00 -9.32 -4.10
N LEU A 52 0.25 -10.62 -3.99
CA LEU A 52 1.59 -11.17 -3.77
C LEU A 52 2.56 -10.98 -4.95
N THR A 53 2.06 -10.73 -6.16
CA THR A 53 2.90 -10.62 -7.36
C THR A 53 3.02 -9.22 -7.93
N GLU A 54 2.06 -8.34 -7.61
CA GLU A 54 2.02 -6.96 -8.12
C GLU A 54 2.29 -5.93 -7.00
N ALA A 55 1.86 -6.18 -5.76
CA ALA A 55 1.96 -5.23 -4.65
C ALA A 55 3.11 -5.50 -3.67
N LEU A 56 3.74 -6.69 -3.74
CA LEU A 56 4.84 -7.15 -2.89
C LEU A 56 6.01 -7.65 -3.75
#